data_AF-A0A923XXD5-F1
#
_entry.id   AF-A0A923XXD5-F1
#
_cell.length_a   1.000
_cell.length_b   1.000
_cell.length_c   1.000
_cell.angle_alpha   90.00
_cell.angle_beta   90.00
_cell.angle_gamma   90.00
#
_symmetry.space_group_name_H-M   'P 1'
#
loop_
_entity.id
_entity.type
_entity.pdbx_description
1 polymer ?
#
loop_
_entity_poly.entity_id
_entity_poly.type
_entity_poly.pdbx_seq_one_letter_code
_entity_poly.pdbx_strand_id
1 'polypeptide(L)'
;MDCYCFVEWENTEEGKMPRLSDETPFLLIAGDPEISKWGLFECALPDDFEFDDFIELVSEELDILIYSATTYPAAIAQAREEMEISCRKMGVISREVFSEMFKDILRQYLQLQQHSPNFLAESLIDEEEYLSKGGFYWIVGFDAVNNEVRWVSDDYYIYENPVEDFGLDPQRLRNIFMQ
;
A
#
# COMPACT_ATOMS: atom_id res chain seq x y z
N MET A 1 19.10 -7.24 5.92
CA MET A 1 17.97 -7.11 6.88
C MET A 1 16.87 -6.32 6.20
N ASP A 2 15.60 -6.71 6.36
CA ASP A 2 14.49 -5.90 5.87
C ASP A 2 14.28 -4.72 6.81
N CYS A 3 14.17 -3.52 6.26
CA CYS A 3 13.96 -2.29 7.03
C CYS A 3 13.08 -1.31 6.26
N TYR A 4 12.34 -0.48 6.98
CA TYR A 4 11.52 0.57 6.38
C TYR A 4 12.30 1.88 6.31
N CYS A 5 12.38 2.46 5.12
CA CYS A 5 13.17 3.66 4.84
C CYS A 5 12.36 4.67 4.02
N PHE A 6 12.62 5.96 4.27
CA PHE A 6 12.36 7.00 3.28
C PHE A 6 13.51 7.03 2.27
N VAL A 7 13.18 6.93 0.99
CA VAL A 7 14.15 6.98 -0.11
C VAL A 7 13.77 8.10 -1.07
N GLU A 8 14.75 8.91 -1.44
CA GLU A 8 14.60 9.98 -2.41
C GLU A 8 14.40 9.41 -3.82
N TRP A 9 13.49 10.00 -4.60
CA TRP A 9 13.32 9.64 -6.01
C TRP A 9 14.41 10.28 -6.88
N GLU A 10 14.91 9.54 -7.85
CA GLU A 10 15.80 10.05 -8.90
C GLU A 10 15.17 9.89 -10.29
N ASN A 11 15.50 10.81 -11.20
CA ASN A 11 15.05 10.72 -12.59
C ASN A 11 16.01 9.83 -13.39
N THR A 12 15.48 8.77 -13.97
CA THR A 12 16.18 7.84 -14.85
C THR A 12 15.59 7.92 -16.26
N GLU A 13 16.16 7.19 -17.22
CA GLU A 13 15.60 7.08 -18.57
C GLU A 13 14.24 6.36 -18.60
N GLU A 14 13.96 5.53 -17.59
CA GLU A 14 12.74 4.72 -17.48
C GLU A 14 11.64 5.40 -16.65
N GLY A 15 11.95 6.55 -16.04
CA GLY A 15 11.04 7.29 -15.17
C GLY A 15 11.68 7.62 -13.82
N LYS A 16 10.85 7.85 -12.80
CA LYS A 16 11.33 8.10 -11.44
C LYS A 16 11.53 6.77 -10.71
N MET A 17 12.74 6.53 -10.24
CA MET A 17 13.12 5.33 -9.48
C MET A 17 13.59 5.72 -8.08
N PRO A 18 13.45 4.85 -7.06
CA PRO A 18 14.08 5.09 -5.78
C PRO A 18 15.59 5.13 -5.96
N ARG A 19 16.25 6.07 -5.29
CA ARG A 19 17.71 6.17 -5.30
C ARG A 19 18.36 5.08 -4.44
N LEU A 20 18.28 3.85 -4.93
CA LEU A 20 18.90 2.65 -4.39
C LEU A 20 19.82 2.04 -5.45
N SER A 21 20.74 1.17 -5.06
CA SER A 21 21.47 0.37 -6.04
C SER A 21 20.54 -0.58 -6.79
N ASP A 22 20.78 -0.78 -8.08
CA ASP A 22 19.96 -1.64 -8.97
C ASP A 22 19.72 -3.06 -8.45
N GLU A 23 20.62 -3.58 -7.62
CA GLU A 23 20.53 -4.93 -7.05
C GLU A 23 19.72 -4.99 -5.75
N THR A 24 19.31 -3.86 -5.17
CA THR A 24 18.59 -3.81 -3.89
C THR A 24 17.11 -4.13 -4.11
N PRO A 25 16.61 -5.27 -3.59
CA PRO A 25 15.17 -5.53 -3.59
C PRO A 25 14.46 -4.49 -2.73
N PHE A 26 13.37 -3.94 -3.26
CA PHE A 26 12.54 -2.98 -2.54
C PHE A 26 11.06 -3.24 -2.83
N LEU A 27 10.22 -2.79 -1.89
CA LEU A 27 8.78 -2.70 -2.05
C LEU A 27 8.32 -1.30 -1.66
N LEU A 28 7.58 -0.63 -2.54
CA LEU A 28 7.01 0.69 -2.26
C LEU A 28 5.77 0.55 -1.38
N ILE A 29 5.85 1.03 -0.13
CA ILE A 29 4.75 1.01 0.83
C ILE A 29 3.80 2.20 0.58
N ALA A 30 4.36 3.40 0.42
CA ALA A 30 3.58 4.60 0.15
C ALA A 30 4.43 5.71 -0.47
N GLY A 31 3.83 6.52 -1.33
CA GLY A 31 4.49 7.67 -1.95
C GLY A 31 4.21 7.72 -3.45
N ASP A 32 3.99 8.92 -3.94
CA ASP A 32 3.79 9.20 -5.37
C ASP A 32 4.94 10.11 -5.80
N PRO A 33 5.80 9.66 -6.74
CA PRO A 33 6.97 10.43 -7.16
C PRO A 33 6.61 11.74 -7.86
N GLU A 34 5.35 11.94 -8.27
CA GLU A 34 4.85 13.23 -8.79
C GLU A 34 4.44 14.22 -7.69
N ILE A 35 4.30 13.77 -6.44
CA ILE A 35 3.78 14.58 -5.34
C ILE A 35 4.82 14.82 -4.25
N SER A 36 5.64 13.81 -3.95
CA SER A 36 6.68 13.87 -2.93
C SER A 36 8.06 13.61 -3.54
N LYS A 37 9.10 14.23 -2.94
CA LYS A 37 10.50 13.95 -3.29
C LYS A 37 10.97 12.57 -2.78
N TRP A 38 10.19 11.96 -1.89
CA TRP A 38 10.53 10.72 -1.19
C TRP A 38 9.40 9.71 -1.35
N GLY A 39 9.73 8.43 -1.33
CA GLY A 39 8.80 7.33 -1.07
C GLY A 39 9.17 6.63 0.24
N LEU A 40 8.20 5.95 0.83
CA LEU A 40 8.38 5.02 1.94
C LEU A 40 8.47 3.60 1.39
N PHE A 41 9.57 2.93 1.68
CA PHE A 41 9.89 1.62 1.12
C PHE A 41 10.22 0.61 2.22
N GLU A 42 9.95 -0.66 1.94
CA GLU A 42 10.63 -1.79 2.56
C GLU A 42 11.85 -2.13 1.70
N CYS A 43 13.04 -2.16 2.28
CA CYS A 43 14.29 -2.39 1.57
C CYS A 43 15.06 -3.55 2.22
N ALA A 44 15.55 -4.47 1.38
CA ALA A 44 16.48 -5.52 1.81
C ALA A 44 17.93 -5.01 1.74
N LEU A 45 18.33 -4.20 2.72
CA LEU A 45 19.65 -3.59 2.78
C LEU A 45 20.69 -4.53 3.44
N PRO A 46 21.98 -4.46 3.03
CA PRO A 46 23.05 -5.21 3.70
C PRO A 46 23.29 -4.69 5.12
N ASP A 47 23.83 -5.54 6.00
CA ASP A 47 24.01 -5.19 7.42
C ASP A 47 25.03 -4.06 7.66
N ASP A 48 25.92 -3.82 6.68
CA ASP A 48 26.91 -2.74 6.67
C ASP A 48 26.48 -1.53 5.82
N PHE A 49 25.19 -1.42 5.49
CA PHE A 49 24.67 -0.28 4.73
C PHE A 49 24.86 1.05 5.50
N GLU A 50 25.45 2.04 4.83
CA GLU A 50 25.61 3.39 5.37
C GLU A 50 24.48 4.29 4.88
N PHE A 51 23.62 4.73 5.79
CA PHE A 51 22.58 5.72 5.50
C PHE A 51 23.18 7.08 5.15
N ASP A 52 22.54 7.78 4.21
CA ASP A 52 22.98 9.07 3.72
C ASP A 52 21.80 10.06 3.60
N ASP A 53 22.04 11.22 2.99
CA ASP A 53 21.00 12.24 2.83
C ASP A 53 19.82 11.80 1.93
N PHE A 54 19.95 10.71 1.17
CA PHE A 54 18.92 10.21 0.24
C PHE A 54 18.13 9.03 0.78
N ILE A 55 18.65 8.34 1.79
CA ILE A 55 18.03 7.17 2.40
C ILE A 55 18.06 7.33 3.92
N GLU A 56 16.88 7.42 4.53
CA GLU A 56 16.74 7.57 5.98
C GLU A 56 15.81 6.50 6.55
N LEU A 57 16.22 5.88 7.65
CA LEU A 57 15.36 4.97 8.40
C LEU A 57 14.11 5.71 8.90
N VAL A 58 12.97 5.02 8.86
CA VAL A 58 11.78 5.54 9.54
C VAL A 58 12.01 5.57 11.05
N SER A 59 11.21 6.38 11.75
CA SER A 59 11.15 6.33 13.21
C SER A 59 10.70 4.96 13.70
N GLU A 60 11.21 4.51 14.86
CA GLU A 60 10.82 3.25 15.53
C GLU A 60 9.30 3.08 15.65
N GLU A 61 8.56 4.16 15.91
CA GLU A 61 7.10 4.12 16.00
C GLU A 61 6.44 3.74 14.67
N LEU A 62 6.91 4.31 13.56
CA LEU A 62 6.39 4.00 12.23
C LEU A 62 6.81 2.59 11.80
N ASP A 63 8.04 2.17 12.11
CA ASP A 63 8.53 0.80 11.88
C ASP A 63 7.60 -0.25 12.51
N ILE A 64 7.28 -0.09 13.80
CA ILE A 64 6.37 -0.98 14.53
C ILE A 64 4.97 -1.00 13.92
N LEU A 65 4.46 0.16 13.48
CA LEU A 65 3.13 0.26 12.87
C LEU A 65 3.07 -0.47 11.53
N ILE A 66 4.05 -0.26 10.65
CA ILE A 66 4.12 -0.93 9.34
C ILE A 66 4.28 -2.44 9.56
N TYR A 67 5.23 -2.85 10.41
CA TYR A 67 5.44 -4.25 10.73
C TYR A 67 4.16 -4.92 11.24
N SER A 68 3.43 -4.26 12.15
CA SER A 68 2.13 -4.78 12.63
C SER A 68 1.11 -4.92 11.50
N ALA A 69 1.08 -3.96 10.58
CA ALA A 69 0.17 -3.92 9.45
C ALA A 69 0.46 -4.96 8.36
N THR A 70 1.67 -5.54 8.30
CA THR A 70 1.96 -6.66 7.38
C THR A 70 1.03 -7.87 7.61
N THR A 71 0.53 -8.07 8.83
CA THR A 71 -0.44 -9.13 9.15
C THR A 71 -1.87 -8.81 8.70
N TYR A 72 -2.11 -7.56 8.29
CA TYR A 72 -3.38 -7.08 7.78
C TYR A 72 -3.16 -6.11 6.59
N PRO A 73 -2.77 -6.63 5.40
CA PRO A 73 -2.39 -5.83 4.22
C PRO A 73 -3.38 -4.74 3.83
N ALA A 74 -4.68 -4.95 4.08
CA ALA A 74 -5.72 -3.96 3.82
C ALA A 74 -5.47 -2.62 4.53
N ALA A 75 -4.88 -2.61 5.73
CA ALA A 75 -4.55 -1.36 6.41
C ALA A 75 -3.46 -0.57 5.69
N ILE A 76 -2.42 -1.23 5.16
CA ILE A 76 -1.36 -0.56 4.40
C ILE A 76 -1.93 -0.01 3.09
N ALA A 77 -2.68 -0.83 2.36
CA ALA A 77 -3.25 -0.44 1.07
C ALA A 77 -4.25 0.74 1.19
N GLN A 78 -5.13 0.70 2.20
CA GLN A 78 -6.06 1.81 2.45
C GLN A 78 -5.32 3.07 2.94
N ALA A 79 -4.31 2.92 3.81
CA ALA A 79 -3.51 4.05 4.26
C ALA A 79 -2.75 4.71 3.11
N ARG A 80 -2.20 3.91 2.21
CA ARG A 80 -1.54 4.36 0.98
C ARG A 80 -2.47 5.19 0.11
N GLU A 81 -3.64 4.66 -0.24
CA GLU A 81 -4.61 5.38 -1.07
C GLU A 81 -5.04 6.71 -0.44
N GLU A 82 -5.35 6.69 0.86
CA GLU A 82 -5.75 7.91 1.58
C GLU A 82 -4.62 8.93 1.63
N MET A 83 -3.38 8.47 1.77
CA MET A 83 -2.19 9.31 1.75
C MET A 83 -1.99 9.96 0.38
N GLU A 84 -2.11 9.20 -0.71
CA GLU A 84 -2.02 9.72 -2.08
C GLU A 84 -3.10 10.79 -2.34
N ILE A 85 -4.35 10.52 -1.96
CA ILE A 85 -5.45 11.50 -2.07
C ILE A 85 -5.17 12.77 -1.27
N SER A 86 -4.65 12.61 -0.05
CA SER A 86 -4.34 13.74 0.84
C SER A 86 -3.19 14.58 0.30
N CYS A 87 -2.12 13.95 -0.18
CA CYS A 87 -0.97 14.62 -0.77
C CYS A 87 -1.36 15.38 -2.04
N ARG A 88 -2.20 14.81 -2.92
CA ARG A 88 -2.71 15.53 -4.12
C ARG A 88 -3.43 16.83 -3.79
N LYS A 89 -4.14 16.88 -2.65
CA LYS A 89 -4.85 18.10 -2.19
C LYS A 89 -3.91 19.12 -1.57
N MET A 90 -2.87 18.68 -0.89
CA MET A 90 -1.94 19.55 -0.16
C MET A 90 -0.77 20.05 -1.03
N GLY A 91 -0.44 19.33 -2.11
CA GLY A 91 0.74 19.58 -2.93
C GLY A 91 2.00 18.99 -2.29
N VAL A 92 3.14 19.66 -2.48
CA VAL A 92 4.43 19.21 -1.96
C VAL A 92 4.44 19.32 -0.43
N ILE A 93 4.59 18.18 0.26
CA ILE A 93 4.72 18.10 1.72
C ILE A 93 6.14 17.71 2.14
N SER A 94 6.53 18.07 3.36
CA SER A 94 7.81 17.61 3.92
C SER A 94 7.71 16.14 4.33
N ARG A 95 8.86 15.47 4.45
CA ARG A 95 8.93 14.07 4.88
C ARG A 95 8.39 13.87 6.29
N GLU A 96 8.61 14.82 7.19
CA GLU A 96 8.10 14.77 8.56
C GLU A 96 6.57 14.83 8.56
N VAL A 97 5.98 15.73 7.77
CA VAL A 97 4.53 15.81 7.59
C VAL A 97 4.00 14.52 6.96
N PHE A 98 4.68 13.98 5.95
CA PHE A 98 4.32 12.71 5.32
C PHE A 98 4.31 11.58 6.35
N SER A 99 5.37 11.47 7.15
CA SER A 99 5.54 10.43 8.17
C SER A 99 4.44 10.49 9.23
N GLU A 100 4.16 11.67 9.80
CA GLU A 100 3.10 11.83 10.81
C GLU A 100 1.71 11.50 10.23
N MET A 101 1.40 11.99 9.03
CA MET A 101 0.13 11.67 8.37
C MET A 101 -0.03 10.18 8.13
N PHE A 102 1.00 9.52 7.56
CA PHE A 102 0.93 8.10 7.28
C PHE A 102 0.82 7.25 8.56
N LYS A 103 1.55 7.62 9.63
CA LYS A 103 1.40 6.98 10.95
C LYS A 103 -0.03 7.09 11.48
N ASP A 104 -0.63 8.28 11.43
CA ASP A 104 -1.98 8.52 11.95
C ASP A 104 -3.03 7.74 11.16
N ILE A 105 -2.94 7.78 9.83
CA ILE A 105 -3.83 7.03 8.94
C ILE A 105 -3.69 5.52 9.16
N LEU A 106 -2.47 5.00 9.16
CA LEU A 106 -2.22 3.57 9.34
C LEU A 106 -2.71 3.07 10.71
N ARG A 107 -2.46 3.85 11.77
CA ARG A 107 -2.96 3.57 13.11
C ARG A 107 -4.48 3.53 13.14
N GLN A 108 -5.15 4.46 12.46
CA GLN A 108 -6.60 4.49 12.36
C GLN A 108 -7.13 3.19 11.71
N TYR A 109 -6.57 2.76 10.57
CA TYR A 109 -7.00 1.52 9.90
C TYR A 109 -6.75 0.27 10.74
N LEU A 110 -5.63 0.20 11.47
CA LEU A 110 -5.35 -0.90 12.39
C LEU A 110 -6.35 -0.95 13.56
N GLN A 111 -6.70 0.21 14.14
CA GLN A 111 -7.67 0.28 15.23
C GLN A 111 -9.10 -0.07 14.78
N LEU A 112 -9.45 0.28 13.53
CA LEU A 112 -10.76 0.00 12.95
C LEU A 112 -10.88 -1.41 12.36
N GLN A 113 -9.80 -2.19 12.27
CA GLN A 113 -9.78 -3.53 11.67
C GLN A 113 -10.91 -4.43 12.17
N GLN A 114 -11.16 -4.45 13.48
CA GLN A 114 -12.22 -5.27 14.12
C GLN A 114 -13.65 -4.91 13.69
N HIS A 115 -13.84 -3.73 13.10
CA HIS A 115 -15.11 -3.23 12.59
C HIS A 115 -15.10 -3.05 11.08
N SER A 116 -13.98 -3.36 10.42
CA SER A 116 -13.84 -3.19 8.99
C SER A 116 -14.67 -4.25 8.24
N PRO A 117 -15.36 -3.87 7.15
CA PRO A 117 -16.07 -4.81 6.30
C PRO A 117 -15.14 -5.66 5.43
N ASN A 118 -13.82 -5.52 5.55
CA ASN A 118 -12.84 -6.21 4.72
C ASN A 118 -12.82 -7.72 5.00
N PHE A 119 -12.68 -8.53 3.96
CA PHE A 119 -12.62 -10.00 4.07
C PHE A 119 -11.78 -10.62 2.96
N LEU A 120 -11.36 -11.88 3.13
CA LEU A 120 -10.67 -12.64 2.09
C LEU A 120 -11.66 -13.31 1.13
N ALA A 121 -11.41 -13.22 -0.16
CA ALA A 121 -12.13 -13.95 -1.21
C ALA A 121 -11.17 -14.69 -2.13
N GLU A 122 -11.58 -15.86 -2.61
CA GLU A 122 -10.82 -16.68 -3.55
C GLU A 122 -10.96 -16.12 -4.97
N SER A 123 -9.85 -15.94 -5.70
CA SER A 123 -9.88 -15.64 -7.13
C SER A 123 -10.24 -16.90 -7.94
N LEU A 124 -11.13 -16.76 -8.90
CA LEU A 124 -11.58 -17.80 -9.83
C LEU A 124 -10.86 -17.76 -11.18
N ILE A 125 -10.04 -16.73 -11.40
CA ILE A 125 -9.31 -16.46 -12.64
C ILE A 125 -7.81 -16.42 -12.39
N ASP A 126 -7.06 -16.53 -13.48
CA ASP A 126 -5.65 -16.17 -13.52
C ASP A 126 -5.53 -14.84 -14.28
N GLU A 127 -4.83 -13.88 -13.69
CA GLU A 127 -4.41 -12.63 -14.30
C GLU A 127 -2.90 -12.53 -14.15
N GLU A 128 -2.20 -12.35 -15.28
CA GLU A 128 -0.73 -12.33 -15.30
C GLU A 128 -0.21 -11.31 -14.28
N GLU A 129 0.75 -11.74 -13.46
CA GLU A 129 1.42 -10.95 -12.40
C GLU A 129 0.59 -10.57 -11.16
N TYR A 130 -0.75 -10.59 -11.22
CA TYR A 130 -1.57 -10.03 -10.13
C TYR A 130 -2.48 -11.06 -9.44
N LEU A 131 -3.22 -11.88 -10.19
CA LEU A 131 -4.17 -12.84 -9.64
C LEU A 131 -3.79 -14.26 -10.04
N SER A 132 -3.74 -15.14 -9.04
CA SER A 132 -3.62 -16.57 -9.23
C SER A 132 -4.94 -17.22 -8.85
N LYS A 133 -5.44 -18.10 -9.72
CA LYS A 133 -6.65 -18.87 -9.46
C LYS A 133 -6.48 -19.73 -8.22
N GLY A 134 -7.45 -19.65 -7.30
CA GLY A 134 -7.41 -20.29 -6.00
C GLY A 134 -6.66 -19.51 -4.92
N GLY A 135 -6.01 -18.39 -5.27
CA GLY A 135 -5.42 -17.45 -4.32
C GLY A 135 -6.50 -16.68 -3.56
N PHE A 136 -6.23 -16.32 -2.31
CA PHE A 136 -7.14 -15.54 -1.47
C PHE A 136 -6.62 -14.11 -1.30
N TYR A 137 -7.47 -13.14 -1.64
CA TYR A 137 -7.12 -11.72 -1.66
C TYR A 137 -8.05 -10.92 -0.76
N TRP A 138 -7.53 -9.86 -0.15
CA TRP A 138 -8.32 -8.98 0.70
C TRP A 138 -9.23 -8.10 -0.17
N ILE A 139 -10.54 -8.26 -0.01
CA ILE A 139 -11.55 -7.39 -0.56
C ILE A 139 -11.79 -6.23 0.40
N VAL A 140 -11.59 -5.01 -0.08
CA VAL A 140 -11.61 -3.77 0.71
C VAL A 140 -12.67 -2.78 0.27
N GLY A 141 -13.39 -3.07 -0.81
CA GLY A 141 -14.47 -2.24 -1.30
C GLY A 141 -15.27 -2.88 -2.43
N PHE A 142 -16.34 -2.19 -2.82
CA PHE A 142 -17.21 -2.61 -3.91
C PHE A 142 -17.76 -1.37 -4.65
N ASP A 143 -17.51 -1.30 -5.96
CA ASP A 143 -18.14 -0.33 -6.84
C ASP A 143 -19.43 -0.92 -7.42
N ALA A 144 -20.56 -0.44 -6.91
CA ALA A 144 -21.88 -0.88 -7.35
C ALA A 144 -22.29 -0.40 -8.75
N VAL A 145 -21.61 0.63 -9.30
CA VAL A 145 -21.88 1.18 -10.63
C VAL A 145 -21.29 0.26 -11.70
N ASN A 146 -20.01 -0.10 -11.54
CA ASN A 146 -19.28 -0.96 -12.49
C ASN A 146 -19.39 -2.45 -12.15
N ASN A 147 -19.92 -2.78 -10.96
CA ASN A 147 -20.01 -4.15 -10.46
C ASN A 147 -18.63 -4.81 -10.31
N GLU A 148 -17.73 -4.07 -9.65
CA GLU A 148 -16.33 -4.44 -9.44
C GLU A 148 -16.00 -4.45 -7.94
N VAL A 149 -15.17 -5.39 -7.53
CA VAL A 149 -14.59 -5.43 -6.18
C VAL A 149 -13.23 -4.78 -6.18
N ARG A 150 -12.95 -4.05 -5.10
CA ARG A 150 -11.65 -3.47 -4.83
C ARG A 150 -10.86 -4.47 -3.98
N TRP A 151 -9.71 -4.92 -4.45
CA TRP A 151 -8.90 -5.93 -3.78
C TRP A 151 -7.44 -5.50 -3.64
N VAL A 152 -6.74 -6.09 -2.68
CA VAL A 152 -5.37 -5.72 -2.31
C VAL A 152 -4.36 -6.72 -2.87
N SER A 153 -3.41 -6.24 -3.65
CA SER A 153 -2.26 -7.00 -4.16
C SER A 153 -1.20 -7.23 -3.08
N ASP A 154 -0.22 -8.07 -3.40
CA ASP A 154 0.93 -8.37 -2.56
C ASP A 154 1.86 -7.16 -2.36
N ASP A 155 1.87 -6.22 -3.31
CA ASP A 155 2.58 -4.94 -3.23
C ASP A 155 1.74 -3.79 -2.63
N TYR A 156 0.62 -4.13 -1.97
CA TYR A 156 -0.30 -3.21 -1.27
C TYR A 156 -1.00 -2.17 -2.14
N TYR A 157 -1.07 -2.36 -3.45
CA TYR A 157 -1.95 -1.57 -4.30
C TYR A 157 -3.40 -2.08 -4.22
N ILE A 158 -4.35 -1.20 -4.54
CA ILE A 158 -5.76 -1.56 -4.65
C ILE A 158 -6.13 -1.58 -6.13
N TYR A 159 -6.55 -2.75 -6.59
CA TYR A 159 -7.04 -2.97 -7.96
C TYR A 159 -8.53 -3.25 -7.97
N GLU A 160 -9.13 -3.17 -9.16
CA GLU A 160 -10.54 -3.37 -9.41
C GLU A 160 -10.74 -4.49 -10.43
N ASN A 161 -11.53 -5.50 -10.06
CA ASN A 161 -11.91 -6.59 -10.95
C ASN A 161 -13.41 -6.86 -10.84
N PRO A 162 -14.05 -7.41 -11.89
CA PRO A 162 -15.42 -7.87 -11.85
C PRO A 162 -15.71 -8.77 -10.63
N VAL A 163 -16.89 -8.59 -10.02
CA VAL A 163 -17.34 -9.40 -8.88
C VAL A 163 -17.35 -10.91 -9.18
N GLU A 164 -17.60 -11.27 -10.45
CA GLU A 164 -17.65 -12.67 -10.90
C GLU A 164 -16.29 -13.37 -10.85
N ASP A 165 -15.19 -12.61 -10.93
CA ASP A 165 -13.83 -13.14 -10.82
C ASP A 165 -13.53 -13.68 -9.42
N PHE A 166 -14.31 -13.28 -8.41
CA PHE A 166 -14.22 -13.79 -7.05
C PHE A 166 -15.44 -14.64 -6.62
N GLY A 167 -16.38 -14.90 -7.54
CA GLY A 167 -17.60 -15.66 -7.25
C GLY A 167 -18.50 -15.03 -6.18
N LEU A 168 -18.45 -13.71 -6.04
CA LEU A 168 -19.19 -12.99 -4.99
C LEU A 168 -20.59 -12.57 -5.47
N ASP A 169 -21.50 -12.31 -4.54
CA ASP A 169 -22.86 -11.81 -4.84
C ASP A 169 -22.92 -10.29 -4.68
N PRO A 170 -23.17 -9.52 -5.76
CA PRO A 170 -23.29 -8.07 -5.70
C PRO A 170 -24.29 -7.56 -4.67
N GLN A 171 -25.42 -8.26 -4.45
CA GLN A 171 -26.42 -7.83 -3.47
C GLN A 171 -25.88 -7.92 -2.04
N ARG A 172 -25.12 -8.98 -1.74
CA ARG A 172 -24.46 -9.15 -0.46
C ARG A 172 -23.36 -8.10 -0.26
N LEU A 173 -22.60 -7.77 -1.30
CA LEU A 173 -21.56 -6.75 -1.24
C LEU A 173 -22.11 -5.35 -0.94
N ARG A 174 -23.27 -4.98 -1.52
CA ARG A 174 -23.97 -3.73 -1.16
C ARG A 174 -24.28 -3.65 0.33
N ASN A 175 -24.74 -4.75 0.93
CA ASN A 175 -25.04 -4.80 2.36
C ASN A 175 -23.80 -4.73 3.24
N ILE A 176 -22.63 -5.12 2.73
CA ILE A 176 -21.36 -5.12 3.48
C ILE A 176 -20.69 -3.74 3.41
N PHE A 177 -20.59 -3.16 2.21
CA PHE A 177 -19.78 -1.96 1.97
C PHE A 177 -20.56 -0.65 1.86
N MET A 178 -21.89 -0.67 1.73
CA MET A 178 -22.70 0.55 1.55
C MET A 178 -23.60 0.87 2.75
N GLN A 179 -23.19 0.46 3.96
CA GLN A 179 -23.90 0.79 5.21
C GLN A 179 -23.70 2.25 5.64
#